data_AF-A0A645DPP8-F1
#
_entry.id   AF-A0A645DPP8-F1
#
_cell.length_a   1.000
_cell.length_b   1.000
_cell.length_c   1.000
_cell.angle_alpha   90.00
_cell.angle_beta   90.00
_cell.angle_gamma   90.00
#
_symmetry.space_group_name_H-M   'P 1'
#
loop_
_entity.id
_entity.type
_entity.pdbx_description
1 polymer ?
#
loop_
_entity_poly.entity_id
_entity_poly.type
_entity_poly.pdbx_seq_one_letter_code
_entity_poly.pdbx_strand_id
1 'polypeptide(L)'
;MEIKKDFNLRKIAGEYILMPKNTSQKGYNGLISLNEVEALVWENLEECKSEEEMISLITNRYNIKKSDAKKDLGDFLKQLEAADII
;
A
#
# COMPACT_ATOMS: atom_id res chain seq x y z
N MET A 1 -8.75 5.91 3.78
CA MET A 1 -8.79 4.78 4.76
C MET A 1 -7.93 5.14 5.96
N GLU A 2 -8.09 4.51 7.13
CA GLU A 2 -7.27 4.83 8.33
C GLU A 2 -6.17 3.78 8.52
N ILE A 3 -4.93 4.21 8.72
CA ILE A 3 -3.81 3.30 9.00
C ILE A 3 -3.75 3.05 10.51
N LYS A 4 -3.95 1.79 10.93
CA LYS A 4 -4.03 1.40 12.35
C LYS A 4 -2.69 1.36 13.07
N LYS A 5 -1.58 1.38 12.33
CA LYS A 5 -0.23 1.12 12.85
C LYS A 5 0.79 2.08 12.26
N ASP A 6 1.80 2.39 13.05
CA ASP A 6 2.83 3.35 12.68
C ASP A 6 3.86 2.70 11.73
N PHE A 7 3.63 2.82 10.42
CA PHE A 7 4.50 2.29 9.37
C PHE A 7 5.31 3.39 8.67
N ASN A 8 6.44 3.00 8.08
CA ASN A 8 7.27 3.83 7.23
C ASN A 8 7.58 3.09 5.93
N LEU A 9 7.35 3.76 4.81
CA LEU A 9 7.73 3.29 3.49
C LEU A 9 9.18 3.69 3.21
N ARG A 10 10.01 2.74 2.81
CA ARG A 10 11.40 2.97 2.40
C ARG A 10 11.65 2.45 1.01
N LYS A 11 12.49 3.14 0.23
CA LYS A 11 12.99 2.63 -1.05
C LYS A 11 14.40 2.10 -0.89
N ILE A 12 14.62 0.81 -1.16
CA ILE A 12 15.90 0.12 -1.00
C ILE A 12 16.18 -0.64 -2.30
N ALA A 13 17.33 -0.37 -2.94
CA ALA A 13 17.73 -1.03 -4.20
C ALA A 13 16.67 -1.02 -5.33
N GLY A 14 15.80 -0.02 -5.36
CA GLY A 14 14.71 0.10 -6.34
C GLY A 14 13.38 -0.51 -5.89
N GLU A 15 13.36 -1.27 -4.80
CA GLU A 15 12.16 -1.86 -4.22
C GLU A 15 11.57 -0.97 -3.12
N TYR A 16 10.25 -1.03 -2.95
CA TYR A 16 9.55 -0.34 -1.88
C TYR A 16 9.29 -1.31 -0.73
N ILE A 17 9.72 -0.98 0.47
CA ILE A 17 9.59 -1.81 1.66
C ILE A 17 8.82 -1.05 2.72
N LEU A 18 7.69 -1.61 3.14
CA LEU A 18 6.88 -1.09 4.23
C LEU A 18 7.34 -1.71 5.56
N MET A 19 7.68 -0.86 6.52
CA MET A 19 8.31 -1.26 7.79
C MET A 19 7.58 -0.65 8.98
N PRO A 20 7.34 -1.39 10.08
CA PRO A 20 6.82 -0.79 11.31
C PRO A 20 7.90 0.14 11.92
N LYS A 21 7.51 1.34 12.37
CA LYS A 21 8.43 2.30 13.02
C LYS A 21 8.98 1.78 14.35
N ASN A 22 8.17 1.01 15.09
CA ASN A 22 8.57 0.38 16.35
C ASN A 22 9.00 -1.08 16.12
N THR A 23 10.23 -1.28 15.64
CA THR A 23 10.82 -2.60 15.40
C THR A 23 11.14 -3.38 16.69
N SER A 24 10.97 -2.77 17.87
CA SER A 24 11.32 -3.35 19.17
C SER A 24 10.27 -4.32 19.75
N GLN A 25 9.08 -4.42 19.16
CA GLN A 25 8.11 -5.44 19.57
C GLN A 25 8.56 -6.81 19.05
N LYS A 26 9.06 -7.66 19.96
CA LYS A 26 9.30 -9.08 19.70
C LYS A 26 8.05 -9.70 19.05
N GLY A 27 8.16 -10.12 17.79
CA GLY A 27 7.12 -10.84 17.07
C GLY A 27 6.67 -10.23 15.74
N TYR A 28 7.07 -8.99 15.40
CA TYR A 28 6.71 -8.40 14.11
C TYR A 28 7.80 -8.68 13.05
N ASN A 29 7.64 -9.77 12.29
CA ASN A 29 8.44 -10.09 11.10
C ASN A 29 7.92 -9.36 9.83
N GLY A 30 7.09 -8.33 9.98
CA GLY A 30 6.24 -7.75 8.92
C GLY A 30 6.92 -6.71 8.03
N LEU A 31 8.01 -7.10 7.34
CA LEU A 31 8.45 -6.34 6.17
C LEU A 31 7.55 -6.74 5.00
N ILE A 32 6.89 -5.75 4.40
CA ILE A 32 6.05 -5.97 3.22
C ILE A 32 6.75 -5.32 2.04
N SER A 33 7.06 -6.12 1.02
CA SER A 33 7.59 -5.60 -0.24
C SER A 33 6.42 -5.14 -1.10
N LEU A 34 6.52 -3.92 -1.61
CA LEU A 34 5.54 -3.28 -2.44
C LEU A 34 6.10 -3.09 -3.84
N ASN A 35 5.26 -3.34 -4.84
CA ASN A 35 5.50 -2.87 -6.20
C ASN A 35 5.20 -1.35 -6.31
N GLU A 36 5.42 -0.78 -7.49
CA GLU A 36 5.25 0.66 -7.69
C GLU A 36 3.79 1.13 -7.53
N VAL A 37 2.82 0.32 -7.96
CA VAL A 37 1.38 0.61 -7.82
C VAL A 37 0.99 0.60 -6.34
N GLU A 38 1.41 -0.42 -5.61
CA GLU A 38 1.14 -0.58 -4.18
C GLU A 38 1.78 0.55 -3.36
N ALA A 39 3.02 0.94 -3.71
CA ALA A 39 3.69 2.07 -3.09
C ALA A 39 2.93 3.39 -3.33
N LEU A 40 2.47 3.64 -4.56
CA LEU A 40 1.64 4.80 -4.88
C LEU A 40 0.35 4.82 -4.05
N VAL A 41 -0.32 3.67 -3.96
CA VAL A 41 -1.55 3.52 -3.19
C VAL A 41 -1.30 3.81 -1.72
N TRP A 42 -0.23 3.24 -1.15
CA TRP A 42 0.17 3.48 0.23
C TRP A 42 0.40 4.97 0.52
N GLU A 43 1.13 5.67 -0.35
CA GLU A 43 1.43 7.09 -0.20
C GLU A 43 0.18 7.99 -0.20
N ASN A 44 -0.94 7.52 -0.78
CA ASN A 44 -2.17 8.30 -0.94
C ASN A 44 -3.36 7.71 -0.15
N LEU A 45 -3.13 6.70 0.69
CA LEU A 45 -4.18 5.88 1.29
C LEU A 45 -5.08 6.67 2.26
N GLU A 46 -4.51 7.65 2.95
CA GLU A 46 -5.23 8.55 3.86
C GLU A 46 -5.91 9.71 3.13
N GLU A 47 -5.36 10.15 2.00
CA GLU A 47 -5.87 11.26 1.18
C GLU A 47 -7.06 10.83 0.31
N CYS A 48 -7.01 9.63 -0.26
CA CYS A 48 -8.10 9.07 -1.04
C CYS A 48 -9.27 8.64 -0.14
N LYS A 49 -10.45 9.19 -0.45
CA LYS A 49 -11.69 8.98 0.31
C LYS A 49 -12.51 7.80 -0.21
N SER A 50 -12.15 7.25 -1.37
CA SER A 50 -12.83 6.11 -1.98
C SER A 50 -11.91 5.24 -2.84
N GLU A 51 -12.31 3.99 -3.07
CA GLU A 51 -11.63 3.10 -4.02
C GLU A 51 -11.62 3.66 -5.46
N GLU A 52 -12.66 4.39 -5.87
CA GLU A 52 -12.71 4.95 -7.23
C GLU A 52 -11.69 6.08 -7.44
N GLU A 53 -11.43 6.90 -6.43
CA GLU A 53 -10.35 7.90 -6.47
C GLU A 53 -8.99 7.22 -6.60
N MET A 54 -8.78 6.14 -5.85
CA MET A 54 -7.54 5.35 -5.88
C MET A 54 -7.33 4.65 -7.23
N ILE A 55 -8.38 4.05 -7.80
CA ILE A 55 -8.35 3.46 -9.15
C ILE A 55 -8.04 4.53 -10.20
N SER A 56 -8.64 5.72 -10.06
CA SER A 56 -8.36 6.86 -10.96
C SER A 56 -6.90 7.31 -10.85
N LEU A 57 -6.35 7.37 -9.64
CA LEU A 57 -4.94 7.68 -9.39
C LEU A 57 -4.01 6.68 -10.10
N ILE A 58 -4.26 5.37 -9.95
CA ILE A 58 -3.45 4.31 -10.58
C ILE A 58 -3.53 4.41 -12.10
N THR A 59 -4.74 4.48 -12.65
CA THR A 59 -4.95 4.51 -14.11
C THR A 59 -4.38 5.77 -14.75
N ASN A 60 -4.47 6.93 -14.09
CA ASN A 60 -3.87 8.17 -14.58
C ASN A 60 -2.34 8.13 -14.58
N ARG A 61 -1.72 7.48 -13.57
CA ARG A 61 -0.26 7.43 -13.45
C ARG A 61 0.37 6.40 -14.39
N TYR A 62 -0.23 5.22 -14.49
CA TYR A 62 0.37 4.07 -15.19
C TYR A 62 -0.28 3.77 -16.55
N ASN A 63 -1.34 4.48 -16.92
CA ASN A 63 -2.09 4.29 -18.17
C ASN A 63 -2.51 2.83 -18.41
N ILE A 64 -2.94 2.16 -17.35
CA ILE A 64 -3.46 0.79 -17.38
C ILE A 64 -4.99 0.77 -17.41
N LYS A 65 -5.58 -0.40 -17.68
CA LYS A 65 -7.04 -0.54 -17.69
C LYS A 65 -7.60 -0.42 -16.28
N LYS A 66 -8.82 0.15 -16.17
CA LYS A 66 -9.56 0.23 -14.90
C LYS A 66 -9.73 -1.14 -14.22
N SER A 67 -9.90 -2.21 -15.00
CA SER A 67 -10.01 -3.58 -14.49
C SER A 67 -8.72 -4.05 -13.79
N ASP A 68 -7.58 -3.72 -14.37
CA ASP A 68 -6.27 -4.16 -13.87
C ASP A 68 -5.94 -3.36 -12.61
N ALA A 69 -6.13 -2.03 -12.65
CA ALA A 69 -6.00 -1.16 -11.48
C ALA A 69 -6.92 -1.58 -10.31
N LYS A 70 -8.15 -1.99 -10.60
CA LYS A 70 -9.08 -2.46 -9.56
C LYS A 70 -8.60 -3.77 -8.93
N LYS A 71 -8.05 -4.68 -9.75
CA LYS A 71 -7.49 -5.93 -9.26
C LYS A 71 -6.27 -5.66 -8.37
N ASP A 72 -5.32 -4.86 -8.85
CA ASP A 72 -4.10 -4.54 -8.11
C ASP A 72 -4.41 -3.83 -6.78
N LEU A 73 -5.35 -2.87 -6.80
CA LEU A 73 -5.83 -2.23 -5.57
C LEU A 73 -6.46 -3.23 -4.61
N GLY A 74 -7.34 -4.09 -5.11
CA GLY A 74 -8.03 -5.09 -4.27
C GLY A 74 -7.07 -6.12 -3.66
N ASP A 75 -6.08 -6.57 -4.42
CA ASP A 75 -5.06 -7.50 -3.94
C ASP A 75 -4.22 -6.84 -2.84
N PHE A 76 -3.87 -5.56 -3.00
CA PHE A 76 -3.11 -4.82 -2.01
C PHE A 76 -3.88 -4.54 -0.71
N LEU A 77 -5.15 -4.11 -0.81
CA LEU A 77 -5.97 -3.86 0.39
C LEU A 77 -6.16 -5.12 1.22
N LYS A 78 -6.40 -6.27 0.58
CA LYS A 78 -6.46 -7.58 1.27
C LYS A 78 -5.16 -7.92 1.98
N GLN A 79 -4.02 -7.61 1.38
CA GLN A 79 -2.71 -7.82 2.01
C GLN A 79 -2.56 -6.97 3.28
N LEU A 80 -2.99 -5.70 3.24
CA LEU A 80 -2.95 -4.82 4.40
C LEU A 80 -3.93 -5.26 5.50
N GLU A 81 -5.15 -5.68 5.14
CA GLU A 81 -6.14 -6.23 6.08
C GLU A 81 -5.63 -7.51 6.75
N ALA A 82 -5.07 -8.45 5.98
CA ALA A 82 -4.52 -9.70 6.51
C ALA A 82 -3.33 -9.48 7.45
N ALA A 83 -2.58 -8.39 7.25
CA ALA A 83 -1.49 -7.97 8.12
C ALA A 83 -1.94 -7.07 9.29
N ASP A 84 -3.25 -6.82 9.42
CA ASP A 84 -3.87 -5.95 10.44
C ASP A 84 -3.24 -4.55 10.45
N ILE A 85 -3.02 -3.98 9.26
CA ILE A 85 -2.43 -2.65 9.05
C ILE A 85 -3.52 -1.59 8.84
N ILE A 86 -4.60 -1.98 8.15
CA ILE A 86 -5.81 -1.17 7.92
C ILE A 86 -7.03 -1.86 8.51
#